data_AF-A0A6V7M2S3-F1
#
_entry.id   AF-A0A6V7M2S3-F1
#
_cell.length_a   1.000
_cell.length_b   1.000
_cell.length_c   1.000
_cell.angle_alpha   90.00
_cell.angle_beta   90.00
_cell.angle_gamma   90.00
#
_symmetry.space_group_name_H-M   'P 1'
#
loop_
_entity.id
_entity.type
_entity.pdbx_description
1 polymer ?
#
loop_
_entity_poly.entity_id
_entity_poly.type
_entity_poly.pdbx_seq_one_letter_code
_entity_poly.pdbx_strand_id
1 'polypeptide(L)' 'YDWTLLPVTSRASGRRSTHVKRPMNAFMVWAQAARRRLADQYPQLHNAELSKTLGKLW' A
#
# COMPACT_ATOMS: atom_id res chain seq x y z
N TYR A 1 -14.31 5.66 -26.06
CA TYR A 1 -13.35 5.14 -25.08
C TYR A 1 -14.12 4.66 -23.86
N ASP A 2 -14.19 3.35 -23.69
CA ASP A 2 -14.96 2.68 -22.64
C ASP A 2 -14.06 2.40 -21.44
N TRP A 3 -14.30 3.09 -20.33
CA TRP A 3 -13.50 3.01 -19.11
C TRP A 3 -13.78 1.75 -18.27
N THR A 4 -14.66 0.86 -18.73
CA THR A 4 -15.11 -0.33 -17.98
C THR A 4 -14.16 -1.53 -18.07
N LEU A 5 -13.17 -1.50 -18.97
CA LEU A 5 -12.26 -2.65 -19.23
C LEU A 5 -11.02 -2.70 -18.33
N LEU A 6 -10.89 -1.82 -17.33
CA LEU A 6 -9.78 -1.92 -16.38
C LEU A 6 -10.03 -3.08 -15.41
N PRO A 7 -9.08 -4.02 -15.24
CA PRO A 7 -9.24 -5.13 -14.31
C PRO A 7 -9.30 -4.59 -12.87
N VAL A 8 -10.52 -4.38 -12.38
CA VAL A 8 -10.76 -4.04 -10.98
C VAL A 8 -10.36 -5.24 -10.15
N THR A 9 -9.30 -5.07 -9.35
CA THR A 9 -8.88 -6.05 -8.34
C THR A 9 -9.90 -6.07 -7.20
N SER A 10 -11.05 -6.67 -7.49
CA SER A 10 -12.15 -6.91 -6.57
C SER A 10 -11.84 -8.15 -5.73
N ARG A 11 -11.05 -7.97 -4.67
CA ARG A 11 -11.05 -8.96 -3.57
C ARG A 11 -12.27 -8.70 -2.72
N ALA A 12 -13.35 -9.41 -3.03
CA ALA A 12 -14.62 -9.33 -2.33
C ALA A 12 -14.46 -9.81 -0.88
N SER A 13 -14.83 -8.97 0.09
CA SER A 13 -15.28 -9.44 1.40
C SER A 13 -16.58 -8.70 1.72
N GLY A 14 -17.67 -9.46 1.82
CA GLY A 14 -19.00 -8.94 2.12
C GLY A 14 -19.01 -8.06 3.37
N ARG A 15 -19.94 -7.08 3.37
CA ARG A 15 -20.19 -6.01 4.37
C ARG A 15 -19.61 -4.61 4.09
N ARG A 16 -18.92 -4.34 2.97
CA ARG A 16 -18.40 -2.98 2.65
C ARG A 16 -18.82 -2.43 1.28
N SER A 17 -20.01 -2.77 0.81
CA SER A 17 -20.50 -2.43 -0.54
C SER A 17 -20.52 -0.93 -0.87
N THR A 18 -20.41 -0.04 0.11
CA THR A 18 -20.45 1.42 -0.08
C THR A 18 -19.09 2.11 0.15
N HIS A 19 -18.03 1.37 0.47
CA HIS A 19 -16.74 1.98 0.79
C HIS A 19 -15.86 2.16 -0.46
N VAL A 20 -15.72 3.42 -0.90
CA VAL A 20 -14.75 3.81 -1.93
C VAL A 20 -13.34 3.69 -1.36
N LYS A 21 -12.49 2.88 -2.01
CA LYS A 21 -11.08 2.73 -1.64
C LYS A 21 -10.35 4.07 -1.84
N ARG A 22 -9.61 4.52 -0.83
CA ARG A 22 -8.76 5.71 -0.94
C ARG A 22 -7.48 5.37 -1.72
N PRO A 23 -7.00 6.27 -2.60
CA PRO A 23 -5.67 6.11 -3.19
C PRO A 23 -4.59 6.22 -2.11
N MET A 24 -3.42 5.68 -2.40
CA MET A 24 -2.25 5.84 -1.53
C MET A 24 -1.81 7.31 -1.51
N ASN A 25 -1.60 7.86 -0.32
CA ASN A 25 -1.05 9.21 -0.17
C ASN A 25 0.42 9.27 -0.62
N ALA A 26 0.99 10.48 -0.75
CA ALA A 26 2.37 10.70 -1.20
C ALA A 26 3.40 9.87 -0.40
N PHE A 27 3.27 9.85 0.93
CA PHE A 27 4.11 9.04 1.80
C PHE A 27 3.99 7.55 1.49
N MET A 28 2.78 7.02 1.31
CA MET A 28 2.56 5.60 1.01
C MET A 28 3.18 5.18 -0.32
N VAL A 29 3.12 6.05 -1.35
CA VAL A 29 3.75 5.81 -2.65
C VAL A 29 5.26 5.76 -2.52
N TRP A 30 5.87 6.73 -1.83
CA TRP A 30 7.32 6.75 -1.59
C TRP A 30 7.78 5.57 -0.71
N ALA A 31 7.09 5.35 0.41
CA ALA A 31 7.42 4.31 1.38
C ALA A 31 7.29 2.90 0.79
N GLN A 32 6.47 2.69 -0.25
CA GLN A 32 6.35 1.38 -0.90
C GLN A 32 7.70 0.91 -1.47
N ALA A 33 8.44 1.79 -2.15
CA ALA A 33 9.74 1.44 -2.71
C ALA A 33 10.82 1.33 -1.62
N ALA A 34 10.82 2.27 -0.67
CA ALA A 34 11.79 2.29 0.43
C ALA A 34 11.63 1.06 1.34
N ARG A 35 10.39 0.68 1.67
CA ARG A 35 10.10 -0.48 2.51
C ARG A 35 10.52 -1.79 1.87
N ARG A 36 10.31 -1.96 0.56
CA ARG A 36 10.77 -3.15 -0.18
C ARG A 36 12.28 -3.35 -0.04
N ARG A 37 13.06 -2.28 -0.26
CA ARG A 37 14.52 -2.32 -0.10
C ARG A 37 14.98 -2.71 1.31
N LEU A 38 14.25 -2.29 2.34
CA LEU A 38 14.57 -2.63 3.73
C LEU A 38 14.09 -4.03 4.11
N ALA A 39 12.96 -4.49 3.56
CA ALA A 39 12.45 -5.84 3.79
C ALA A 39 13.37 -6.90 3.19
N ASP A 40 14.03 -6.61 2.06
CA ASP A 40 15.03 -7.50 1.47
C ASP A 40 16.27 -7.67 2.37
N GLN A 41 16.66 -6.62 3.09
CA GLN A 41 17.81 -6.63 4.02
C GLN A 41 17.46 -7.18 5.41
N TYR A 42 16.23 -6.92 5.86
CA TYR A 42 15.74 -7.28 7.19
C TYR A 42 14.43 -8.06 7.08
N PRO A 43 14.45 -9.32 6.58
CA PRO A 43 13.24 -10.12 6.38
C PRO A 43 12.48 -10.44 7.68
N GLN A 44 13.16 -10.36 8.83
CA GLN A 44 12.59 -10.52 10.17
C GLN A 44 11.82 -9.29 10.66
N LEU A 45 12.05 -8.11 10.06
CA LEU A 45 11.42 -6.88 10.49
C LEU A 45 10.00 -6.75 9.92
N HIS A 46 9.04 -6.43 10.79
CA HIS A 46 7.67 -6.22 10.35
C HIS A 46 7.50 -4.86 9.65
N ASN A 47 6.59 -4.81 8.67
CA ASN A 47 6.30 -3.61 7.88
C ASN A 47 5.91 -2.39 8.73
N ALA A 48 5.31 -2.61 9.92
CA ALA A 48 5.01 -1.53 10.86
C ALA A 48 6.28 -0.85 11.39
N GLU A 49 7.30 -1.63 11.75
CA GLU A 49 8.58 -1.11 12.25
C GLU A 49 9.33 -0.36 11.14
N LEU A 50 9.37 -0.92 9.94
CA LEU A 50 9.94 -0.23 8.77
C LEU A 50 9.23 1.10 8.50
N SER A 51 7.90 1.12 8.60
CA SER A 51 7.10 2.34 8.35
C SER A 51 7.29 3.40 9.45
N LYS A 52 7.56 3.01 10.70
CA LYS A 52 7.93 3.97 11.77
C LYS A 52 9.24 4.69 11.44
N THR A 53 10.26 3.95 10.99
CA THR A 53 11.55 4.54 10.62
C THR A 53 11.43 5.40 9.37
N LEU A 54 10.72 4.92 8.35
CA LEU A 54 10.47 5.68 7.12
C LEU A 54 9.66 6.96 7.37
N GLY A 55 8.72 6.93 8.31
CA GLY A 55 7.93 8.11 8.70
C GLY A 55 8.72 9.16 9.51
N LYS A 56 9.89 8.82 10.05
CA LYS A 56 10.82 9.79 10.65
C LYS A 56 11.75 10.44 9.62
N LEU A 57 12.02 9.73 8.51
CA LEU A 57 12.89 10.19 7.43
C LEU A 57 12.16 11.08 6.43
N TRP A 58 10.86 10.81 6.23
CA TRP A 58 9.94 11.60 5.44
C TRP A 58 9.46 12.83 6.20
#